data_AF-A0A8J6Q2J1-F1
#
_entry.id   AF-A0A8J6Q2J1-F1
#
_cell.length_a   1.000
_cell.length_b   1.000
_cell.length_c   1.000
_cell.angle_alpha   90.00
_cell.angle_beta   90.00
_cell.angle_gamma   90.00
#
_symmetry.space_group_name_H-M   'P 1'
#
loop_
_entity.id
_entity.type
_entity.pdbx_description
1 polymer ?
#
loop_
_entity_poly.entity_id
_entity_poly.type
_entity_poly.pdbx_seq_one_letter_code
_entity_poly.pdbx_strand_id
1 'polypeptide(L)'
;MKKIAIFILIICSVMFIGCSKETIETEPKEEIITDSVDDSEALQENNSVYSIAGAALDVRVSYQDKVDDFFIGSRRATYLQPTGITFNKSATLENNLVGINGFNVIYDYSGFSWDAIDQNTETWYPQGITGFRWGNRRFIAVSWYSKSAHGSRLSLCDITDMNNVVYRNILLVRKSGGNFAGTSENFNNTSYTQYNGYAPNFVHAGGLAYYNRKLYVTGSSTIDEFDLDKIIEVTASGGGGKIGYSSADGKMYAFGYQYILPRIASYTVDSSHKPLSAMSLSYNTNGDPRINIGNYYNLSSTSGHAYVHSFALNSDGTINTSANVRKIDPIDTDGGYVNHMQGLFAKDGIFYFAVSGKSEYYDSTSRLLLWEYGTQNTKRYRFPHGTEGLYYSPYYHDLWGLMEHPGQRAVFGLPLSTYSF
;
A
#
# COMPACT_ATOMS: atom_id res chain seq x y z
N MET A 1 -22.48 59.74 14.22
CA MET A 1 -21.36 59.03 14.86
C MET A 1 -21.92 58.08 15.94
N LYS A 2 -21.69 56.77 15.75
CA LYS A 2 -21.82 55.57 16.65
C LYS A 2 -22.91 55.46 17.76
N LYS A 3 -23.56 54.27 17.74
CA LYS A 3 -24.07 53.35 18.81
C LYS A 3 -25.60 53.08 18.78
N ILE A 4 -26.25 51.94 19.10
CA ILE A 4 -25.98 50.50 19.40
C ILE A 4 -27.39 49.79 19.51
N ALA A 5 -27.46 48.45 19.28
CA ALA A 5 -28.43 47.40 19.76
C ALA A 5 -29.89 47.36 19.21
N ILE A 6 -30.36 46.28 18.54
CA ILE A 6 -30.82 44.91 18.95
C ILE A 6 -32.20 44.86 19.65
N PHE A 7 -33.21 44.25 18.99
CA PHE A 7 -33.97 43.04 19.41
C PHE A 7 -35.16 42.80 18.45
N ILE A 8 -35.33 41.56 17.95
CA ILE A 8 -36.58 41.11 17.31
C ILE A 8 -37.13 39.93 18.13
N LEU A 9 -38.43 40.04 18.41
CA LEU A 9 -39.26 39.17 19.23
C LEU A 9 -39.96 38.16 18.31
N ILE A 10 -39.90 36.85 18.61
CA ILE A 10 -40.85 35.86 18.07
C ILE A 10 -41.42 35.05 19.23
N ILE A 11 -42.76 34.97 19.21
CA ILE A 11 -43.65 34.44 20.23
C ILE A 11 -43.78 32.91 20.10
N CYS A 12 -43.78 32.25 21.26
CA CYS A 12 -44.15 30.84 21.47
C CYS A 12 -45.65 30.60 21.34
N SER A 13 -46.05 29.38 20.98
CA SER A 13 -47.20 28.71 21.60
C SER A 13 -47.04 27.17 21.54
N VAL A 14 -47.44 26.55 22.64
CA VAL A 14 -47.21 25.18 23.11
C VAL A 14 -48.55 24.43 23.15
N MET A 15 -48.57 23.10 22.97
CA MET A 15 -49.33 22.06 23.71
C MET A 15 -49.33 20.74 22.88
N PHE A 16 -48.71 19.62 23.30
CA PHE A 16 -48.99 18.61 24.37
C PHE A 16 -49.76 17.37 23.88
N ILE A 17 -49.56 16.25 24.61
CA ILE A 17 -50.07 14.86 24.49
C ILE A 17 -49.06 13.93 23.77
N GLY A 18 -48.65 12.77 24.27
CA GLY A 18 -49.02 11.96 25.44
C GLY A 18 -48.23 10.63 25.38
N CYS A 19 -47.99 10.03 26.53
CA CYS A 19 -47.05 8.91 26.76
C CYS A 19 -47.68 7.53 26.46
N SER A 20 -46.92 6.58 25.90
CA SER A 20 -46.97 5.16 26.30
C SER A 20 -45.68 4.42 25.89
N LYS A 21 -45.39 3.33 26.60
CA LYS A 21 -44.10 2.64 26.74
C LYS A 21 -44.22 1.29 26.02
N GLU A 22 -43.32 0.94 25.12
CA GLU A 22 -43.16 -0.46 24.68
C GLU A 22 -41.69 -0.91 24.63
N THR A 23 -41.56 -2.10 25.19
CA THR A 23 -40.55 -3.16 25.28
C THR A 23 -39.31 -3.12 24.40
N ILE A 24 -38.18 -3.42 25.06
CA ILE A 24 -36.92 -3.85 24.47
C ILE A 24 -37.11 -5.26 23.91
N GLU A 25 -36.90 -5.43 22.60
CA GLU A 25 -36.61 -6.72 21.99
C GLU A 25 -35.29 -6.67 21.22
N THR A 26 -34.69 -7.85 21.17
CA THR A 26 -33.33 -8.27 20.85
C THR A 26 -32.80 -7.92 19.46
N GLU A 27 -31.46 -7.87 19.36
CA GLU A 27 -30.62 -7.67 18.17
C GLU A 27 -31.15 -8.32 16.87
N PRO A 28 -31.04 -7.63 15.70
CA PRO A 28 -31.15 -8.31 14.42
C PRO A 28 -29.79 -8.90 14.02
N LYS A 29 -29.88 -10.16 13.60
CA LYS A 29 -28.85 -11.00 12.99
C LYS A 29 -28.23 -10.34 11.75
N GLU A 30 -26.98 -10.71 11.49
CA GLU A 30 -26.25 -10.46 10.23
C GLU A 30 -27.14 -10.74 9.01
N GLU A 31 -27.45 -9.71 8.25
CA GLU A 31 -28.10 -9.83 6.96
C GLU A 31 -27.00 -10.01 5.89
N ILE A 32 -26.97 -11.20 5.30
CA ILE A 32 -26.15 -11.50 4.12
C ILE A 32 -26.76 -10.72 2.96
N ILE A 33 -26.09 -9.64 2.54
CA ILE A 33 -26.47 -8.89 1.35
C ILE A 33 -26.09 -9.74 0.13
N THR A 34 -27.09 -10.32 -0.52
CA THR A 34 -26.97 -10.84 -1.88
C THR A 34 -27.22 -9.69 -2.85
N ASP A 35 -26.16 -9.17 -3.47
CA ASP A 35 -26.26 -8.19 -4.54
C ASP A 35 -26.88 -8.84 -5.79
N SER A 36 -28.10 -8.43 -6.13
CA SER A 36 -28.64 -8.57 -7.48
C SER A 36 -28.50 -7.21 -8.18
N VAL A 37 -27.44 -7.06 -8.96
CA VAL A 37 -27.26 -5.93 -9.89
C VAL A 37 -27.60 -6.43 -11.29
N ASP A 38 -28.77 -6.05 -11.76
CA ASP A 38 -29.18 -6.15 -13.15
C ASP A 38 -28.79 -4.82 -13.82
N ASP A 39 -27.57 -4.77 -14.36
CA ASP A 39 -27.10 -3.86 -15.40
C ASP A 39 -25.66 -4.30 -15.75
N SER A 40 -25.54 -5.30 -16.62
CA SER A 40 -24.26 -5.72 -17.19
C SER A 40 -24.27 -5.49 -18.69
N GLU A 41 -23.51 -4.50 -19.15
CA GLU A 41 -22.83 -4.64 -20.43
C GLU A 41 -21.92 -5.87 -20.31
N ALA A 42 -22.34 -6.97 -20.93
CA ALA A 42 -21.63 -8.23 -20.86
C ALA A 42 -20.23 -8.07 -21.49
N LEU A 43 -19.21 -7.92 -20.64
CA LEU A 43 -17.84 -8.27 -21.01
C LEU A 43 -17.88 -9.73 -21.48
N GLN A 44 -17.47 -9.99 -22.72
CA GLN A 44 -17.37 -11.35 -23.24
C GLN A 44 -16.56 -12.20 -22.25
N GLU A 45 -17.10 -13.35 -21.83
CA GLU A 45 -16.36 -14.33 -21.04
C GLU A 45 -15.11 -14.74 -21.81
N ASN A 46 -13.99 -14.11 -21.46
CA ASN A 46 -12.72 -14.32 -22.12
C ASN A 46 -12.18 -15.66 -21.63
N ASN A 47 -12.41 -16.72 -22.40
CA ASN A 47 -11.97 -18.10 -22.13
C ASN A 47 -10.44 -18.30 -22.25
N SER A 48 -9.65 -17.22 -22.22
CA SER A 48 -8.21 -17.27 -22.31
C SER A 48 -7.62 -17.84 -21.02
N VAL A 49 -7.15 -19.09 -21.10
CA VAL A 49 -6.47 -19.75 -19.97
C VAL A 49 -5.14 -19.04 -19.71
N TYR A 50 -4.88 -18.67 -18.46
CA TYR A 50 -3.60 -18.11 -18.07
C TYR A 50 -2.46 -19.11 -18.31
N SER A 51 -1.37 -18.65 -18.94
CA SER A 51 -0.14 -19.44 -19.01
C SER A 51 0.36 -19.73 -17.59
N ILE A 52 0.68 -21.00 -17.32
CA ILE A 52 1.21 -21.48 -16.04
C ILE A 52 2.74 -21.66 -16.04
N ALA A 53 3.42 -21.04 -17.01
CA ALA A 53 4.87 -21.14 -17.17
C ALA A 53 5.67 -20.18 -16.27
N GLY A 54 5.04 -19.59 -15.24
CA GLY A 54 5.73 -18.71 -14.30
C GLY A 54 6.72 -19.49 -13.44
N ALA A 55 7.87 -18.88 -13.16
CA ALA A 55 8.80 -19.43 -12.18
C ALA A 55 8.18 -19.43 -10.78
N ALA A 56 8.42 -20.49 -10.01
CA ALA A 56 7.99 -20.57 -8.62
C ALA A 56 8.84 -19.66 -7.73
N LEU A 57 8.26 -19.26 -6.59
CA LEU A 57 9.06 -18.72 -5.48
C LEU A 57 9.72 -19.87 -4.74
N ASP A 58 10.88 -19.59 -4.14
CA ASP A 58 11.50 -20.51 -3.19
C ASP A 58 10.63 -20.69 -1.94
N VAL A 59 11.01 -21.68 -1.13
CA VAL A 59 10.35 -21.99 0.15
C VAL A 59 10.20 -20.74 1.01
N ARG A 60 8.98 -20.54 1.52
CA ARG A 60 8.67 -19.52 2.53
C ARG A 60 9.53 -19.71 3.78
N VAL A 61 10.45 -18.79 4.02
CA VAL A 61 11.27 -18.78 5.25
C VAL A 61 10.50 -18.03 6.33
N SER A 62 9.91 -18.77 7.27
CA SER A 62 9.17 -18.16 8.38
C SER A 62 10.07 -17.78 9.55
N TYR A 63 9.79 -16.59 10.10
CA TYR A 63 10.38 -16.06 11.33
C TYR A 63 9.32 -15.89 12.43
N GLN A 64 8.08 -16.33 12.21
CA GLN A 64 6.92 -16.02 13.06
C GLN A 64 7.15 -16.34 14.55
N ASP A 65 7.67 -17.54 14.84
CA ASP A 65 8.00 -17.97 16.21
C ASP A 65 9.19 -17.21 16.80
N LYS A 66 10.04 -16.66 15.92
CA LYS A 66 11.26 -15.93 16.26
C LYS A 66 11.05 -14.42 16.33
N VAL A 67 9.86 -13.89 16.02
CA VAL A 67 9.58 -12.45 16.17
C VAL A 67 9.61 -12.08 17.64
N ASP A 68 9.14 -12.98 18.52
CA ASP A 68 9.30 -12.82 19.97
C ASP A 68 10.81 -12.81 20.36
N ASP A 69 11.65 -13.58 19.65
CA ASP A 69 13.11 -13.55 19.85
C ASP A 69 13.75 -12.23 19.41
N PHE A 70 13.05 -11.31 18.74
CA PHE A 70 13.59 -9.97 18.51
C PHE A 70 13.83 -9.25 19.85
N PHE A 71 13.24 -9.74 20.95
CA PHE A 71 13.22 -9.06 22.26
C PHE A 71 13.80 -9.95 23.38
N ILE A 72 14.90 -10.66 23.09
CA ILE A 72 15.58 -11.61 23.99
C ILE A 72 15.58 -11.12 25.45
N GLY A 73 14.93 -11.90 26.33
CA GLY A 73 15.24 -11.93 27.76
C GLY A 73 14.55 -10.95 28.70
N SER A 74 13.57 -10.13 28.30
CA SER A 74 12.87 -9.30 29.32
C SER A 74 11.47 -8.74 29.01
N ARG A 75 10.90 -8.89 27.81
CA ARG A 75 9.50 -8.48 27.57
C ARG A 75 8.92 -9.21 26.37
N ARG A 76 7.81 -9.93 26.54
CA ARG A 76 6.95 -10.26 25.38
C ARG A 76 6.46 -8.93 24.84
N ALA A 77 6.76 -8.63 23.57
CA ALA A 77 6.24 -7.43 22.93
C ALA A 77 4.71 -7.48 22.99
N THR A 78 4.09 -6.40 23.47
CA THR A 78 2.64 -6.27 23.34
C THR A 78 2.36 -5.90 21.89
N TYR A 79 1.70 -6.81 21.19
CA TYR A 79 1.32 -6.57 19.82
C TYR A 79 0.10 -5.66 19.75
N LEU A 80 0.18 -4.68 18.87
CA LEU A 80 -0.88 -3.76 18.51
C LEU A 80 -1.39 -4.10 17.10
N GLN A 81 -2.65 -3.76 16.89
CA GLN A 81 -3.31 -3.79 15.60
C GLN A 81 -3.37 -2.37 15.00
N PRO A 82 -3.72 -2.20 13.70
CA PRO A 82 -3.91 -0.89 13.07
C PRO A 82 -4.78 0.09 13.86
N THR A 83 -5.79 -0.40 14.57
CA THR A 83 -6.69 0.41 15.41
C THR A 83 -6.11 0.77 16.77
N GLY A 84 -5.09 0.05 17.24
CA GLY A 84 -4.46 0.21 18.55
C GLY A 84 -3.25 1.14 18.58
N ILE A 85 -2.85 1.71 17.43
CA ILE A 85 -1.77 2.69 17.37
C ILE A 85 -2.31 4.12 17.44
N THR A 86 -1.49 5.03 17.95
CA THR A 86 -1.78 6.46 17.94
C THR A 86 -1.39 7.06 16.59
N PHE A 87 -2.22 7.90 16.00
CA PHE A 87 -1.91 8.68 14.80
C PHE A 87 -1.41 10.07 15.21
N ASN A 88 -0.36 10.59 14.58
CA ASN A 88 0.23 11.89 14.96
C ASN A 88 0.48 12.86 13.80
N LYS A 89 0.16 12.45 12.58
CA LYS A 89 0.31 13.26 11.39
C LYS A 89 -1.06 13.42 10.74
N SER A 90 -1.29 14.58 10.16
CA SER A 90 -2.48 14.87 9.37
C SER A 90 -2.08 14.91 7.91
N ALA A 91 -2.89 14.29 7.07
CA ALA A 91 -2.79 14.42 5.64
C ALA A 91 -3.98 15.26 5.16
N THR A 92 -3.69 16.34 4.44
CA THR A 92 -4.70 17.30 4.03
C THR A 92 -4.75 17.32 2.52
N LEU A 93 -5.95 17.17 1.99
CA LEU A 93 -6.24 17.57 0.63
C LEU A 93 -6.40 19.10 0.65
N GLU A 94 -5.29 19.84 0.62
CA GLU A 94 -5.40 21.23 0.15
C GLU A 94 -5.96 21.12 -1.27
N ASN A 95 -7.06 21.83 -1.56
CA ASN A 95 -7.95 21.68 -2.73
C ASN A 95 -7.30 21.68 -4.14
N ASN A 96 -5.98 21.59 -4.28
CA ASN A 96 -5.26 21.63 -5.54
C ASN A 96 -4.33 20.44 -5.72
N LEU A 97 -4.84 19.19 -5.71
CA LEU A 97 -4.12 18.14 -6.46
C LEU A 97 -3.92 18.58 -7.92
N VAL A 98 -4.85 19.36 -8.47
CA VAL A 98 -4.76 20.02 -9.79
C VAL A 98 -3.49 20.87 -9.96
N GLY A 99 -2.91 21.39 -8.88
CA GLY A 99 -1.66 22.16 -8.92
C GLY A 99 -0.39 21.30 -9.02
N ILE A 100 -0.53 19.97 -8.94
CA ILE A 100 0.59 19.02 -9.01
C ILE A 100 0.83 18.63 -10.48
N ASN A 101 2.11 18.57 -10.88
CA ASN A 101 2.49 18.21 -12.24
C ASN A 101 1.81 16.91 -12.71
N GLY A 102 1.23 16.98 -13.92
CA GLY A 102 0.56 15.85 -14.52
C GLY A 102 -0.80 15.46 -13.92
N PHE A 103 -1.21 16.06 -12.79
CA PHE A 103 -2.47 15.79 -12.10
C PHE A 103 -3.65 16.60 -12.68
N ASN A 104 -3.56 17.09 -13.91
CA ASN A 104 -4.66 17.80 -14.59
C ASN A 104 -5.85 16.89 -14.95
N VAL A 105 -6.15 15.87 -14.14
CA VAL A 105 -7.21 14.88 -14.37
C VAL A 105 -8.56 15.61 -14.28
N ILE A 106 -9.37 15.49 -15.35
CA ILE A 106 -10.68 16.18 -15.50
C ILE A 106 -11.84 15.38 -14.89
N TYR A 107 -11.55 14.43 -14.01
CA TYR A 107 -12.51 13.48 -13.45
C TYR A 107 -12.70 13.73 -11.96
N ASP A 108 -13.79 13.21 -11.41
CA ASP A 108 -13.96 13.15 -9.96
C ASP A 108 -12.78 12.41 -9.34
N TYR A 109 -12.26 12.95 -8.24
CA TYR A 109 -11.12 12.37 -7.53
C TYR A 109 -11.31 12.45 -6.02
N SER A 110 -10.74 11.48 -5.34
CA SER A 110 -10.50 11.49 -3.89
C SER A 110 -9.00 11.49 -3.64
N GLY A 111 -8.55 11.91 -2.46
CA GLY A 111 -7.13 11.83 -2.14
C GLY A 111 -6.71 12.67 -0.96
N PHE A 112 -5.41 12.74 -0.74
CA PHE A 112 -4.77 13.59 0.25
C PHE A 112 -3.30 13.85 -0.11
N SER A 113 -2.77 14.95 0.40
CA SER A 113 -1.33 15.24 0.39
C SER A 113 -0.73 14.99 1.77
N TRP A 114 0.57 14.69 1.79
CA TRP A 114 1.29 14.38 3.02
C TRP A 114 1.53 15.65 3.85
N ASP A 115 1.92 15.48 5.12
CA ASP A 115 2.41 16.61 5.90
C ASP A 115 3.68 17.22 5.27
N ALA A 116 4.01 18.46 5.64
CA ALA A 116 5.10 19.19 5.00
C ALA A 116 6.47 18.46 5.04
N ILE A 117 6.72 17.60 6.04
CA ILE A 117 7.97 16.85 6.15
C ILE A 117 7.98 15.70 5.13
N ASP A 118 6.93 14.88 5.10
CA ASP A 118 6.85 13.74 4.18
C ASP A 118 6.58 14.19 2.73
N GLN A 119 5.94 15.34 2.53
CA GLN A 119 5.74 15.94 1.22
C GLN A 119 7.06 16.34 0.56
N ASN A 120 7.98 16.93 1.33
CA ASN A 120 9.18 17.59 0.79
C ASN A 120 10.49 16.81 1.01
N THR A 121 10.47 15.71 1.77
CA THR A 121 11.69 14.95 2.04
C THR A 121 12.33 14.40 0.76
N GLU A 122 13.64 14.58 0.63
CA GLU A 122 14.48 13.96 -0.40
C GLU A 122 15.11 12.64 0.06
N THR A 123 14.78 12.19 1.28
CA THR A 123 15.30 10.95 1.85
C THR A 123 14.32 9.80 1.68
N TRP A 124 13.02 10.04 1.84
CA TRP A 124 11.98 9.02 1.74
C TRP A 124 11.19 9.15 0.45
N TYR A 125 11.00 8.03 -0.26
CA TYR A 125 10.23 7.96 -1.49
C TYR A 125 9.14 6.90 -1.36
N PRO A 126 7.86 7.27 -1.55
CA PRO A 126 6.76 6.31 -1.53
C PRO A 126 6.78 5.51 -2.83
N GLN A 127 6.34 4.25 -2.78
CA GLN A 127 6.37 3.38 -3.95
C GLN A 127 5.11 2.51 -4.05
N GLY A 128 4.88 1.63 -3.08
CA GLY A 128 3.73 0.72 -3.09
C GLY A 128 2.53 1.30 -2.36
N ILE A 129 1.32 0.95 -2.81
CA ILE A 129 0.05 1.31 -2.17
C ILE A 129 -0.87 0.09 -2.08
N THR A 130 -1.59 -0.03 -0.98
CA THR A 130 -2.70 -0.97 -0.83
C THR A 130 -3.74 -0.40 0.12
N GLY A 131 -4.92 -1.01 0.18
CA GLY A 131 -5.97 -0.60 1.10
C GLY A 131 -6.70 -1.79 1.70
N PHE A 132 -7.26 -1.57 2.88
CA PHE A 132 -7.98 -2.59 3.64
C PHE A 132 -8.90 -1.99 4.70
N ARG A 133 -9.79 -2.82 5.22
CA ARG A 133 -10.62 -2.49 6.39
C ARG A 133 -10.08 -3.18 7.62
N TRP A 134 -10.18 -2.52 8.77
CA TRP A 134 -9.91 -3.14 10.07
C TRP A 134 -10.98 -2.69 11.06
N GLY A 135 -11.92 -3.61 11.36
CA GLY A 135 -13.17 -3.24 12.02
C GLY A 135 -13.92 -2.17 11.22
N ASN A 136 -14.28 -1.07 11.89
CA ASN A 136 -15.02 0.04 11.28
C ASN A 136 -14.13 1.07 10.57
N ARG A 137 -12.80 0.91 10.62
CA ARG A 137 -11.86 1.85 9.98
C ARG A 137 -11.46 1.39 8.58
N ARG A 138 -11.22 2.35 7.70
CA ARG A 138 -10.70 2.17 6.34
C ARG A 138 -9.29 2.71 6.28
N PHE A 139 -8.37 1.90 5.76
CA PHE A 139 -6.96 2.26 5.69
C PHE A 139 -6.46 2.24 4.25
N ILE A 140 -5.63 3.22 3.93
CA ILE A 140 -4.64 3.12 2.86
C ILE A 140 -3.28 2.96 3.52
N ALA A 141 -2.49 2.01 3.02
CA ALA A 141 -1.13 1.81 3.43
C ALA A 141 -0.20 2.13 2.25
N VAL A 142 0.86 2.88 2.52
CA VAL A 142 1.88 3.26 1.53
C VAL A 142 3.24 2.82 2.02
N SER A 143 3.98 2.07 1.22
CA SER A 143 5.36 1.71 1.51
C SER A 143 6.30 2.80 1.01
N TRP A 144 7.39 3.02 1.75
CA TRP A 144 8.45 3.94 1.37
C TRP A 144 9.81 3.29 1.56
N TYR A 145 10.75 3.64 0.70
CA TYR A 145 12.17 3.38 0.96
C TYR A 145 12.91 4.67 1.30
N SER A 146 14.00 4.51 2.03
CA SER A 146 14.92 5.57 2.41
C SER A 146 16.19 5.49 1.57
N LYS A 147 16.65 6.61 1.04
CA LYS A 147 18.00 6.77 0.47
C LYS A 147 19.12 6.79 1.53
N SER A 148 18.75 6.83 2.81
CA SER A 148 19.63 6.79 3.99
C SER A 148 19.46 5.47 4.79
N ALA A 149 20.04 5.37 5.99
CA ALA A 149 20.19 4.13 6.77
C ALA A 149 18.90 3.53 7.39
N HIS A 150 17.74 4.15 7.18
CA HIS A 150 16.49 3.71 7.80
C HIS A 150 15.85 2.49 7.12
N GLY A 151 16.25 2.13 5.90
CA GLY A 151 15.64 1.03 5.15
C GLY A 151 14.27 1.41 4.60
N SER A 152 13.20 0.76 5.07
CA SER A 152 11.83 0.96 4.58
C SER A 152 10.83 1.20 5.70
N ARG A 153 9.70 1.83 5.38
CA ARG A 153 8.61 2.12 6.32
C ARG A 153 7.25 1.97 5.64
N LEU A 154 6.21 1.87 6.46
CA LEU A 154 4.81 1.93 6.08
C LEU A 154 4.19 3.23 6.62
N SER A 155 3.54 4.02 5.78
CA SER A 155 2.57 5.00 6.24
C SER A 155 1.20 4.34 6.28
N LEU A 156 0.67 4.15 7.48
CA LEU A 156 -0.70 3.68 7.67
C LEU A 156 -1.60 4.90 7.80
N CYS A 157 -2.49 5.11 6.84
CA CYS A 157 -3.36 6.28 6.73
C CYS A 157 -4.80 5.85 6.99
N ASP A 158 -5.41 6.39 8.04
CA ASP A 158 -6.84 6.22 8.28
C ASP A 158 -7.61 7.19 7.37
N ILE A 159 -8.35 6.62 6.43
CA ILE A 159 -9.18 7.32 5.46
C ILE A 159 -10.68 7.12 5.74
N THR A 160 -11.02 6.77 6.98
CA THR A 160 -12.43 6.63 7.39
C THR A 160 -13.20 7.93 7.16
N ASP A 161 -12.58 9.08 7.43
CA ASP A 161 -13.10 10.39 7.04
C ASP A 161 -12.09 11.06 6.11
N MET A 162 -12.45 11.22 4.83
CA MET A 162 -11.59 11.86 3.83
C MET A 162 -11.35 13.34 4.11
N ASN A 163 -12.18 13.99 4.95
CA ASN A 163 -11.95 15.37 5.38
C ASN A 163 -10.97 15.46 6.56
N ASN A 164 -10.61 14.32 7.17
CA ASN A 164 -9.75 14.25 8.34
C ASN A 164 -8.84 13.01 8.25
N VAL A 165 -8.05 12.94 7.19
CA VAL A 165 -7.08 11.85 7.03
C VAL A 165 -5.94 12.04 8.03
N VAL A 166 -5.73 11.01 8.86
CA VAL A 166 -4.61 10.97 9.81
C VAL A 166 -3.74 9.76 9.51
N TYR A 167 -2.43 9.89 9.70
CA TYR A 167 -1.51 8.80 9.41
C TYR A 167 -0.40 8.66 10.44
N ARG A 168 0.23 7.49 10.41
CA ARG A 168 1.42 7.15 11.20
C ARG A 168 2.43 6.43 10.33
N ASN A 169 3.69 6.85 10.43
CA ASN A 169 4.81 6.13 9.84
C ASN A 169 5.30 5.04 10.81
N ILE A 170 5.42 3.80 10.32
CA ILE A 170 5.81 2.59 11.05
C ILE A 170 7.05 2.02 10.37
N LEU A 171 8.14 1.83 11.10
CA LEU A 171 9.38 1.33 10.51
C LEU A 171 9.27 -0.18 10.21
N LEU A 172 9.61 -0.60 8.99
CA LEU A 172 9.68 -2.02 8.66
C LEU A 172 11.04 -2.57 9.09
N VAL A 173 11.03 -3.64 9.86
CA VAL A 173 12.26 -4.20 10.44
C VAL A 173 12.37 -5.70 10.17
N ARG A 174 13.61 -6.20 10.19
CA ARG A 174 13.93 -7.63 10.08
C ARG A 174 14.74 -8.07 11.30
N LYS A 175 14.88 -9.37 11.51
CA LYS A 175 15.74 -9.91 12.57
C LYS A 175 17.19 -9.45 12.33
N SER A 176 17.87 -9.02 13.39
CA SER A 176 19.30 -8.71 13.31
C SER A 176 20.10 -10.00 13.08
N GLY A 177 21.10 -9.94 12.20
CA GLY A 177 21.91 -11.12 11.83
C GLY A 177 23.12 -11.39 12.74
N GLY A 178 23.28 -10.63 13.83
CA GLY A 178 24.47 -10.68 14.68
C GLY A 178 24.18 -10.28 16.12
N ASN A 179 25.21 -10.43 16.96
CA ASN A 179 25.22 -10.03 18.36
C ASN A 179 25.77 -8.61 18.51
N PHE A 180 24.91 -7.63 18.42
CA PHE A 180 25.22 -6.21 18.44
C PHE A 180 25.13 -5.64 19.85
N ALA A 181 26.24 -5.14 20.37
CA ALA A 181 26.32 -4.43 21.65
C ALA A 181 26.45 -2.91 21.46
N GLY A 182 25.67 -2.33 20.54
CA GLY A 182 25.76 -0.91 20.19
C GLY A 182 26.88 -0.63 19.18
N THR A 183 26.99 -1.44 18.13
CA THR A 183 28.03 -1.29 17.11
C THR A 183 27.72 -0.11 16.19
N SER A 184 28.77 0.54 15.69
CA SER A 184 28.61 1.54 14.64
C SER A 184 28.47 0.82 13.30
N GLU A 185 27.33 1.01 12.65
CA GLU A 185 27.02 0.53 11.31
C GLU A 185 26.93 1.71 10.34
N ASN A 186 26.98 1.44 9.04
CA ASN A 186 26.82 2.45 8.01
C ASN A 186 26.00 1.91 6.83
N PHE A 187 25.13 2.74 6.28
CA PHE A 187 24.44 2.47 5.01
C PHE A 187 24.28 3.78 4.24
N ASN A 188 24.63 3.78 2.94
CA ASN A 188 24.62 4.97 2.09
C ASN A 188 25.24 6.21 2.79
N ASN A 189 26.44 6.05 3.33
CA ASN A 189 27.19 7.10 4.03
C ASN A 189 26.48 7.68 5.27
N THR A 190 25.42 7.04 5.76
CA THR A 190 24.76 7.40 7.03
C THR A 190 25.14 6.40 8.10
N SER A 191 25.82 6.88 9.15
CA SER A 191 26.21 6.06 10.29
C SER A 191 25.10 5.98 11.33
N TYR A 192 24.97 4.83 11.97
CA TYR A 192 24.02 4.59 13.05
C TYR A 192 24.54 3.57 14.06
N THR A 193 23.92 3.52 15.23
CA THR A 193 24.21 2.51 16.26
C THR A 193 23.21 1.37 16.17
N GLN A 194 23.70 0.15 15.94
CA GLN A 194 22.91 -1.07 15.91
C GLN A 194 23.03 -1.81 17.24
N TYR A 195 21.88 -2.24 17.77
CA TYR A 195 21.76 -3.13 18.92
C TYR A 195 21.10 -4.46 18.52
N ASN A 196 20.88 -5.37 19.47
CA ASN A 196 20.34 -6.70 19.19
C ASN A 196 18.86 -6.69 18.79
N GLY A 197 18.38 -7.84 18.31
CA GLY A 197 16.97 -8.10 18.09
C GLY A 197 16.53 -7.81 16.66
N TYR A 198 16.62 -6.55 16.24
CA TYR A 198 16.12 -6.11 14.95
C TYR A 198 16.97 -5.06 14.28
N ALA A 199 16.95 -5.08 12.95
CA ALA A 199 17.71 -4.21 12.06
C ALA A 199 16.78 -3.60 11.00
N PRO A 200 17.22 -2.54 10.29
CA PRO A 200 16.40 -1.90 9.28
C PRO A 200 16.10 -2.88 8.14
N ASN A 201 14.89 -2.84 7.60
CA ASN A 201 14.56 -3.63 6.41
C ASN A 201 14.96 -2.85 5.15
N PHE A 202 16.17 -3.07 4.67
CA PHE A 202 16.74 -2.41 3.49
C PHE A 202 16.17 -2.99 2.18
N VAL A 203 14.95 -2.58 1.85
CA VAL A 203 14.26 -2.94 0.61
C VAL A 203 13.75 -1.70 -0.09
N HIS A 204 13.64 -1.77 -1.43
CA HIS A 204 13.06 -0.70 -2.24
C HIS A 204 11.55 -0.54 -1.97
N ALA A 205 10.89 -1.59 -1.49
CA ALA A 205 9.47 -1.60 -1.14
C ALA A 205 8.57 -1.13 -2.30
N GLY A 206 8.95 -1.48 -3.54
CA GLY A 206 8.33 -1.01 -4.79
C GLY A 206 6.85 -1.39 -4.90
N GLY A 207 6.54 -2.62 -4.53
CA GLY A 207 5.20 -3.19 -4.55
C GLY A 207 4.69 -3.45 -3.14
N LEU A 208 3.39 -3.24 -2.93
CA LEU A 208 2.70 -3.46 -1.66
C LEU A 208 1.34 -4.13 -1.92
N ALA A 209 1.09 -5.26 -1.30
CA ALA A 209 -0.22 -5.90 -1.31
C ALA A 209 -0.69 -6.26 0.09
N TYR A 210 -2.01 -6.24 0.29
CA TYR A 210 -2.66 -6.71 1.50
C TYR A 210 -3.55 -7.91 1.19
N TYR A 211 -3.48 -8.93 2.03
CA TYR A 211 -4.46 -10.02 2.04
C TYR A 211 -4.49 -10.71 3.40
N ASN A 212 -5.69 -10.99 3.92
CA ASN A 212 -5.92 -11.70 5.18
C ASN A 212 -4.98 -11.24 6.33
N ARG A 213 -5.00 -9.94 6.63
CA ARG A 213 -4.19 -9.27 7.68
C ARG A 213 -2.69 -9.19 7.41
N LYS A 214 -2.20 -9.79 6.33
CA LYS A 214 -0.79 -9.75 5.94
C LYS A 214 -0.52 -8.64 4.94
N LEU A 215 0.64 -8.03 5.09
CA LEU A 215 1.22 -7.14 4.09
C LEU A 215 2.40 -7.85 3.41
N TYR A 216 2.46 -7.70 2.10
CA TYR A 216 3.53 -8.19 1.25
C TYR A 216 4.25 -7.01 0.64
N VAL A 217 5.57 -6.98 0.80
CA VAL A 217 6.42 -5.88 0.33
C VAL A 217 7.50 -6.46 -0.58
N THR A 218 7.64 -5.92 -1.80
CA THR A 218 8.73 -6.36 -2.67
C THR A 218 10.07 -5.79 -2.18
N GLY A 219 11.07 -6.67 -2.07
CA GLY A 219 12.47 -6.32 -1.95
C GLY A 219 13.22 -6.49 -3.26
N SER A 220 14.55 -6.42 -3.21
CA SER A 220 15.38 -6.66 -4.40
C SER A 220 15.45 -8.14 -4.78
N SER A 221 15.40 -9.02 -3.76
CA SER A 221 15.54 -10.48 -3.92
C SER A 221 14.51 -11.28 -3.13
N THR A 222 13.60 -10.61 -2.43
CA THR A 222 12.59 -11.26 -1.61
C THR A 222 11.24 -10.60 -1.80
N ILE A 223 10.19 -11.33 -1.46
CA ILE A 223 8.92 -10.76 -1.03
C ILE A 223 8.90 -10.91 0.49
N ASP A 224 8.83 -9.79 1.19
CA ASP A 224 8.80 -9.77 2.65
C ASP A 224 7.34 -9.75 3.12
N GLU A 225 7.00 -10.65 4.06
CA GLU A 225 5.68 -10.78 4.65
C GLU A 225 5.67 -10.18 6.05
N PHE A 226 4.67 -9.36 6.34
CA PHE A 226 4.42 -8.71 7.63
C PHE A 226 3.00 -9.02 8.09
N ASP A 227 2.78 -9.06 9.40
CA ASP A 227 1.46 -9.29 9.98
C ASP A 227 0.98 -8.05 10.71
N LEU A 228 -0.15 -7.46 10.30
CA LEU A 228 -0.69 -6.26 10.93
C LEU A 228 -1.21 -6.50 12.34
N ASP A 229 -1.41 -7.76 12.75
CA ASP A 229 -1.64 -8.10 14.16
C ASP A 229 -0.38 -7.96 15.03
N LYS A 230 0.78 -7.61 14.46
CA LYS A 230 2.08 -7.59 15.14
C LYS A 230 2.81 -6.26 15.09
N ILE A 231 2.09 -5.14 15.12
CA ILE A 231 2.73 -3.83 15.30
C ILE A 231 3.27 -3.74 16.72
N ILE A 232 4.46 -3.17 16.91
CA ILE A 232 5.08 -3.05 18.23
C ILE A 232 5.42 -1.59 18.50
N GLU A 233 5.01 -1.09 19.67
CA GLU A 233 5.47 0.19 20.19
C GLU A 233 6.86 0.06 20.82
N VAL A 234 7.79 0.91 20.42
CA VAL A 234 9.15 0.92 21.00
C VAL A 234 9.19 1.77 22.27
N THR A 235 10.10 1.45 23.19
CA THR A 235 10.16 2.07 24.52
C THR A 235 11.05 3.31 24.59
N ALA A 236 11.92 3.55 23.61
CA ALA A 236 12.71 4.77 23.56
C ALA A 236 11.93 5.91 22.88
N SER A 237 11.81 7.05 23.57
CA SER A 237 11.50 8.32 22.93
C SER A 237 12.78 8.94 22.35
N GLY A 238 12.83 9.16 21.03
CA GLY A 238 13.99 9.77 20.34
C GLY A 238 15.06 8.78 19.88
N GLY A 239 16.30 9.23 19.73
CA GLY A 239 17.41 8.39 19.27
C GLY A 239 17.44 8.17 17.75
N GLY A 240 17.32 9.26 16.97
CA GLY A 240 17.28 9.25 15.50
C GLY A 240 18.44 8.56 14.77
N GLY A 241 19.48 8.11 15.48
CA GLY A 241 20.61 7.35 14.94
C GLY A 241 20.80 5.97 15.59
N LYS A 242 19.79 5.41 16.28
CA LYS A 242 19.88 4.12 16.99
C LYS A 242 18.78 3.17 16.56
N ILE A 243 19.08 1.88 16.48
CA ILE A 243 18.08 0.84 16.23
C ILE A 243 18.37 -0.45 17.02
N GLY A 244 17.33 -1.16 17.43
CA GLY A 244 17.41 -2.44 18.13
C GLY A 244 17.15 -2.33 19.63
N TYR A 245 17.25 -3.46 20.33
CA TYR A 245 17.14 -3.56 21.78
C TYR A 245 18.51 -3.42 22.45
N SER A 246 18.65 -2.37 23.26
CA SER A 246 19.85 -2.13 24.06
C SER A 246 19.69 -2.77 25.45
N SER A 247 20.50 -3.78 25.74
CA SER A 247 20.53 -4.42 27.06
C SER A 247 21.11 -3.53 28.16
N ALA A 248 21.82 -2.45 27.79
CA ALA A 248 22.43 -1.53 28.74
C ALA A 248 21.40 -0.63 29.46
N ASP A 249 20.32 -0.25 28.76
CA ASP A 249 19.27 0.61 29.29
C ASP A 249 17.86 0.00 29.18
N GLY A 250 17.74 -1.21 28.65
CA GLY A 250 16.48 -1.93 28.49
C GLY A 250 15.53 -1.29 27.46
N LYS A 251 16.05 -0.43 26.57
CA LYS A 251 15.24 0.33 25.62
C LYS A 251 15.27 -0.25 24.21
N MET A 252 14.13 -0.11 23.54
CA MET A 252 13.96 -0.41 22.13
C MET A 252 14.06 0.89 21.33
N TYR A 253 15.00 0.94 20.39
CA TYR A 253 15.26 2.08 19.52
C TYR A 253 14.84 1.78 18.08
N ALA A 254 14.23 2.75 17.40
CA ALA A 254 13.84 2.62 16.00
C ALA A 254 14.03 3.93 15.24
N PHE A 255 15.19 4.57 15.32
CA PHE A 255 15.49 5.85 14.67
C PHE A 255 14.46 6.96 14.99
N GLY A 256 13.95 6.97 16.23
CA GLY A 256 12.91 7.92 16.64
C GLY A 256 11.48 7.58 16.16
N TYR A 257 11.27 6.47 15.45
CA TYR A 257 9.93 5.94 15.18
C TYR A 257 9.32 5.40 16.47
N GLN A 258 8.01 5.61 16.66
CA GLN A 258 7.26 5.08 17.80
C GLN A 258 6.86 3.62 17.60
N TYR A 259 6.70 3.18 16.34
CA TYR A 259 6.23 1.84 16.01
C TYR A 259 7.14 1.15 15.01
N ILE A 260 7.34 -0.14 15.19
CA ILE A 260 7.98 -1.05 14.24
C ILE A 260 6.99 -2.13 13.79
N LEU A 261 7.15 -2.61 12.57
CA LEU A 261 6.44 -3.77 12.04
C LEU A 261 7.48 -4.84 11.63
N PRO A 262 7.61 -5.94 12.41
CA PRO A 262 8.58 -6.99 12.13
C PRO A 262 8.19 -7.84 10.92
N ARG A 263 9.17 -8.14 10.07
CA ARG A 263 9.04 -9.15 9.01
C ARG A 263 8.85 -10.53 9.64
N ILE A 264 7.73 -11.17 9.31
CA ILE A 264 7.34 -12.48 9.86
C ILE A 264 7.71 -13.65 8.94
N ALA A 265 7.90 -13.39 7.64
CA ALA A 265 8.42 -14.36 6.69
C ALA A 265 9.03 -13.66 5.48
N SER A 266 9.74 -14.42 4.66
CA SER A 266 10.20 -13.96 3.35
C SER A 266 10.16 -15.10 2.34
N TYR A 267 9.84 -14.77 1.10
CA TYR A 267 9.91 -15.67 -0.05
C TYR A 267 11.11 -15.22 -0.89
N THR A 268 12.06 -16.11 -1.16
CA THR A 268 13.15 -15.77 -2.09
C THR A 268 12.63 -15.81 -3.51
N VAL A 269 13.08 -14.82 -4.27
CA VAL A 269 12.59 -14.57 -5.61
C VAL A 269 13.67 -14.95 -6.61
N ASP A 270 13.31 -15.83 -7.55
CA ASP A 270 14.17 -16.25 -8.66
C ASP A 270 14.59 -15.05 -9.52
N SER A 271 15.77 -15.10 -10.11
CA SER A 271 16.33 -13.98 -10.91
C SER A 271 15.45 -13.60 -12.10
N SER A 272 14.66 -14.53 -12.64
CA SER A 272 13.69 -14.26 -13.71
C SER A 272 12.61 -13.25 -13.30
N HIS A 273 12.31 -13.09 -12.02
CA HIS A 273 11.32 -12.10 -11.57
C HIS A 273 11.94 -10.72 -11.32
N LYS A 274 13.22 -10.46 -11.64
CA LYS A 274 13.89 -9.23 -11.21
C LYS A 274 14.08 -8.24 -12.37
N PRO A 275 14.06 -6.93 -12.08
CA PRO A 275 13.75 -6.30 -10.78
C PRO A 275 12.25 -6.27 -10.50
N LEU A 276 11.86 -6.52 -9.23
CA LEU A 276 10.48 -6.35 -8.77
C LEU A 276 10.17 -4.87 -8.64
N SER A 277 9.12 -4.39 -9.31
CA SER A 277 8.74 -2.97 -9.28
C SER A 277 7.37 -2.73 -8.70
N ALA A 278 6.39 -3.54 -9.10
CA ALA A 278 5.00 -3.35 -8.73
C ALA A 278 4.41 -4.62 -8.12
N MET A 279 3.47 -4.47 -7.19
CA MET A 279 2.71 -5.57 -6.60
C MET A 279 1.32 -5.09 -6.21
N SER A 280 0.32 -5.94 -6.42
CA SER A 280 -1.04 -5.72 -5.91
C SER A 280 -1.82 -7.03 -5.83
N LEU A 281 -2.96 -6.98 -5.15
CA LEU A 281 -3.93 -8.07 -5.15
C LEU A 281 -4.75 -8.05 -6.45
N SER A 282 -4.94 -9.22 -7.05
CA SER A 282 -5.87 -9.44 -8.17
C SER A 282 -7.30 -9.55 -7.65
N TYR A 283 -8.24 -8.93 -8.35
CA TYR A 283 -9.66 -9.01 -8.05
C TYR A 283 -10.39 -9.72 -9.19
N ASN A 284 -10.71 -10.99 -9.01
CA ASN A 284 -11.37 -11.78 -10.04
C ASN A 284 -12.71 -12.25 -9.50
N THR A 285 -13.76 -12.22 -10.34
CA THR A 285 -15.10 -12.75 -10.03
C THR A 285 -15.12 -14.21 -9.54
N ASN A 286 -14.10 -15.00 -9.89
CA ASN A 286 -14.05 -16.45 -9.59
C ASN A 286 -13.55 -16.81 -8.18
N GLY A 287 -13.26 -15.84 -7.30
CA GLY A 287 -12.86 -16.14 -5.91
C GLY A 287 -11.47 -16.76 -5.73
N ASP A 288 -10.57 -16.57 -6.69
CA ASP A 288 -9.16 -17.03 -6.67
C ASP A 288 -8.24 -15.84 -6.29
N PRO A 289 -7.92 -15.65 -4.98
CA PRO A 289 -7.08 -14.54 -4.54
C PRO A 289 -5.64 -14.76 -4.97
N ARG A 290 -5.09 -13.79 -5.70
CA ARG A 290 -3.71 -13.86 -6.21
C ARG A 290 -2.98 -12.56 -6.02
N ILE A 291 -1.69 -12.63 -5.71
CA ILE A 291 -0.80 -11.47 -5.75
C ILE A 291 -0.15 -11.42 -7.12
N ASN A 292 -0.33 -10.30 -7.80
CA ASN A 292 0.33 -10.00 -9.06
C ASN A 292 1.59 -9.19 -8.77
N ILE A 293 2.69 -9.54 -9.43
CA ILE A 293 3.99 -8.89 -9.28
C ILE A 293 4.55 -8.59 -10.66
N GLY A 294 4.86 -7.34 -10.91
CA GLY A 294 5.37 -6.85 -12.19
C GLY A 294 6.84 -6.54 -12.08
N ASN A 295 7.53 -6.64 -13.23
CA ASN A 295 8.93 -6.32 -13.32
C ASN A 295 9.17 -4.99 -14.02
N TYR A 296 10.22 -4.29 -13.62
CA TYR A 296 10.68 -3.11 -14.34
C TYR A 296 11.73 -3.50 -15.35
N TYR A 297 11.48 -3.22 -16.62
CA TYR A 297 12.43 -3.47 -17.69
C TYR A 297 12.66 -2.19 -18.48
N ASN A 298 13.93 -1.86 -18.69
CA ASN A 298 14.36 -0.70 -19.46
C ASN A 298 14.71 -1.15 -20.90
N LEU A 299 14.25 -0.40 -21.89
CA LEU A 299 14.37 -0.73 -23.31
C LEU A 299 15.81 -0.73 -23.86
N SER A 300 16.82 -0.34 -23.07
CA SER A 300 18.24 -0.33 -23.49
C SER A 300 18.90 -1.72 -23.57
N SER A 301 18.17 -2.80 -23.29
CA SER A 301 18.67 -4.17 -23.28
C SER A 301 18.09 -4.98 -24.45
N THR A 302 18.96 -5.62 -25.24
CA THR A 302 18.64 -6.23 -26.55
C THR A 302 17.98 -7.61 -26.49
N SER A 303 17.66 -8.13 -25.29
CA SER A 303 17.00 -9.43 -25.12
C SER A 303 16.16 -9.50 -23.85
N GLY A 304 14.83 -9.52 -23.98
CA GLY A 304 13.87 -9.66 -22.87
C GLY A 304 12.79 -8.58 -22.86
N HIS A 305 11.82 -8.70 -21.95
CA HIS A 305 10.76 -7.71 -21.70
C HIS A 305 10.21 -7.88 -20.29
N ALA A 306 9.45 -6.90 -19.80
CA ALA A 306 8.77 -7.03 -18.51
C ALA A 306 7.50 -7.88 -18.61
N TYR A 307 7.22 -8.64 -17.54
CA TYR A 307 6.01 -9.46 -17.42
C TYR A 307 5.47 -9.42 -15.99
N VAL A 308 4.28 -9.99 -15.81
CA VAL A 308 3.63 -10.14 -14.52
C VAL A 308 3.61 -11.61 -14.12
N HIS A 309 4.04 -11.87 -12.89
CA HIS A 309 3.81 -13.14 -12.23
C HIS A 309 2.59 -13.02 -11.32
N SER A 310 1.71 -14.00 -11.39
CA SER A 310 0.59 -14.10 -10.47
C SER A 310 0.78 -15.34 -9.59
N PHE A 311 0.70 -15.16 -8.28
CA PHE A 311 0.86 -16.23 -7.30
C PHE A 311 -0.46 -16.46 -6.56
N ALA A 312 -0.89 -17.72 -6.47
CA ALA A 312 -2.06 -18.08 -5.68
C ALA A 312 -1.79 -17.87 -4.18
N LEU A 313 -2.83 -17.48 -3.45
CA LEU A 313 -2.79 -17.39 -1.99
C LEU A 313 -3.51 -18.59 -1.36
N ASN A 314 -2.96 -19.07 -0.23
CA ASN A 314 -3.64 -20.00 0.66
C ASN A 314 -4.72 -19.27 1.47
N SER A 315 -5.66 -20.03 2.04
CA SER A 315 -6.71 -19.48 2.90
C SER A 315 -6.19 -18.80 4.17
N ASP A 316 -5.02 -19.20 4.67
CA ASP A 316 -4.33 -18.55 5.79
C ASP A 316 -3.64 -17.22 5.41
N GLY A 317 -3.74 -16.86 4.14
CA GLY A 317 -3.23 -15.65 3.55
C GLY A 317 -1.84 -15.77 2.96
N THR A 318 -1.09 -16.85 3.20
CA THR A 318 0.29 -17.03 2.69
C THR A 318 0.33 -17.26 1.19
N ILE A 319 1.46 -16.96 0.54
CA ILE A 319 1.65 -17.30 -0.87
C ILE A 319 1.82 -18.82 -1.01
N ASN A 320 1.04 -19.42 -1.89
CA ASN A 320 1.12 -20.85 -2.19
C ASN A 320 2.31 -21.13 -3.12
N THR A 321 3.46 -21.44 -2.52
CA THR A 321 4.71 -21.76 -3.26
C THR A 321 4.67 -23.08 -4.01
N SER A 322 3.66 -23.92 -3.80
CA SER A 322 3.47 -25.21 -4.48
C SER A 322 2.49 -25.13 -5.65
N ALA A 323 1.74 -24.03 -5.78
CA ALA A 323 0.81 -23.83 -6.89
C ALA A 323 1.54 -23.37 -8.15
N ASN A 324 0.93 -23.68 -9.30
CA ASN A 324 1.38 -23.14 -10.57
C ASN A 324 1.32 -21.61 -10.59
N VAL A 325 2.41 -20.99 -11.03
CA VAL A 325 2.53 -19.54 -11.16
C VAL A 325 2.09 -19.12 -12.54
N ARG A 326 1.23 -18.10 -12.63
CA ARG A 326 0.84 -17.58 -13.93
C ARG A 326 1.90 -16.62 -14.43
N LYS A 327 2.30 -16.77 -15.69
CA LYS A 327 3.14 -15.80 -16.40
C LYS A 327 2.26 -15.03 -17.37
N ILE A 328 2.27 -13.72 -17.26
CA ILE A 328 1.44 -12.82 -18.04
C ILE A 328 2.37 -11.88 -18.78
N ASP A 329 2.33 -11.93 -20.11
CA ASP A 329 3.15 -11.11 -21.00
C ASP A 329 2.27 -10.01 -21.60
N PRO A 330 2.12 -8.85 -20.92
CA PRO A 330 1.18 -7.82 -21.33
C PRO A 330 1.64 -7.10 -22.59
N ILE A 331 0.68 -6.72 -23.42
CA ILE A 331 0.89 -6.00 -24.66
C ILE A 331 0.51 -4.53 -24.49
N ASP A 332 1.29 -3.66 -25.11
CA ASP A 332 1.14 -2.22 -25.14
C ASP A 332 0.44 -1.76 -26.43
N THR A 333 0.03 -0.50 -26.52
CA THR A 333 -0.73 0.05 -27.65
C THR A 333 0.03 0.10 -28.97
N ASP A 334 1.36 -0.06 -28.94
CA ASP A 334 2.19 -0.17 -30.15
C ASP A 334 2.38 -1.62 -30.61
N GLY A 335 1.71 -2.58 -29.98
CA GLY A 335 1.83 -4.02 -30.24
C GLY A 335 3.08 -4.66 -29.63
N GLY A 336 3.95 -3.89 -28.95
CA GLY A 336 5.08 -4.40 -28.19
C GLY A 336 4.68 -4.82 -26.77
N TYR A 337 5.65 -5.30 -25.99
CA TYR A 337 5.40 -5.61 -24.57
C TYR A 337 5.35 -4.34 -23.72
N VAL A 338 4.56 -4.38 -22.64
CA VAL A 338 4.58 -3.34 -21.62
C VAL A 338 5.93 -3.33 -20.93
N ASN A 339 6.58 -2.17 -20.89
CA ASN A 339 7.85 -1.94 -20.21
C ASN A 339 7.70 -0.73 -19.27
N HIS A 340 8.70 -0.49 -18.41
CA HIS A 340 8.68 0.57 -17.40
C HIS A 340 7.44 0.54 -16.47
N MET A 341 7.01 -0.67 -16.07
CA MET A 341 5.91 -0.85 -15.12
C MET A 341 6.31 -0.37 -13.73
N GLN A 342 5.63 0.66 -13.24
CA GLN A 342 5.79 1.22 -11.89
C GLN A 342 4.68 0.76 -10.93
N GLY A 343 3.47 0.59 -11.47
CA GLY A 343 2.32 0.07 -10.73
C GLY A 343 1.52 -0.90 -11.58
N LEU A 344 0.80 -1.81 -10.93
CA LEU A 344 -0.13 -2.71 -11.60
C LEU A 344 -1.29 -3.07 -10.68
N PHE A 345 -2.46 -3.34 -11.26
CA PHE A 345 -3.47 -4.21 -10.68
C PHE A 345 -4.25 -4.93 -11.77
N ALA A 346 -4.99 -5.95 -11.41
CA ALA A 346 -5.85 -6.67 -12.35
C ALA A 346 -7.24 -6.85 -11.77
N LYS A 347 -8.25 -6.65 -12.62
CA LYS A 347 -9.65 -6.93 -12.31
C LYS A 347 -10.31 -7.63 -13.49
N ASP A 348 -10.90 -8.79 -13.26
CA ASP A 348 -11.71 -9.54 -14.23
C ASP A 348 -11.06 -9.69 -15.61
N GLY A 349 -9.79 -10.09 -15.64
CA GLY A 349 -9.03 -10.29 -16.89
C GLY A 349 -8.47 -9.00 -17.52
N ILE A 350 -8.82 -7.83 -17.00
CA ILE A 350 -8.25 -6.54 -17.41
C ILE A 350 -7.08 -6.19 -16.48
N PHE A 351 -5.92 -5.95 -17.08
CA PHE A 351 -4.74 -5.47 -16.38
C PHE A 351 -4.59 -3.96 -16.59
N TYR A 352 -4.26 -3.29 -15.49
CA TYR A 352 -4.03 -1.86 -15.43
C TYR A 352 -2.60 -1.63 -14.98
N PHE A 353 -1.87 -0.78 -15.69
CA PHE A 353 -0.48 -0.50 -15.43
C PHE A 353 -0.23 0.99 -15.32
N ALA A 354 0.36 1.43 -14.21
CA ALA A 354 1.03 2.72 -14.17
C ALA A 354 2.41 2.51 -14.81
N VAL A 355 2.64 3.16 -15.94
CA VAL A 355 3.89 3.05 -16.70
C VAL A 355 4.55 4.41 -16.80
N SER A 356 5.87 4.44 -16.67
CA SER A 356 6.65 5.59 -17.11
C SER A 356 6.59 5.65 -18.63
N GLY A 357 5.93 6.68 -19.14
CA GLY A 357 5.71 6.96 -20.55
C GLY A 357 7.00 7.32 -21.30
N LYS A 358 6.94 7.15 -22.62
CA LYS A 358 8.05 7.39 -23.56
C LYS A 358 8.24 8.87 -23.92
N SER A 359 7.28 9.72 -23.54
CA SER A 359 7.28 11.16 -23.79
C SER A 359 6.49 11.91 -22.72
N GLU A 360 6.79 13.19 -22.57
CA GLU A 360 6.05 14.11 -21.72
C GLU A 360 4.81 14.66 -22.44
N TYR A 361 3.70 14.78 -21.73
CA TYR A 361 2.47 15.40 -22.22
C TYR A 361 1.69 16.01 -21.05
N TYR A 362 1.37 17.31 -21.13
CA TYR A 362 0.75 18.09 -20.04
C TYR A 362 1.48 17.89 -18.70
N ASP A 363 2.80 18.10 -18.72
CA ASP A 363 3.71 17.98 -17.58
C ASP A 363 3.66 16.60 -16.90
N SER A 364 3.25 15.57 -17.65
CA SER A 364 3.27 14.18 -17.20
C SER A 364 4.04 13.28 -18.13
N THR A 365 5.00 12.57 -17.55
CA THR A 365 5.65 11.41 -18.15
C THR A 365 4.94 10.11 -17.82
N SER A 366 3.86 10.07 -17.03
CA SER A 366 3.20 8.82 -16.63
C SER A 366 1.96 8.53 -17.46
N ARG A 367 1.68 7.25 -17.71
CA ARG A 367 0.46 6.78 -18.39
C ARG A 367 -0.19 5.65 -17.59
N LEU A 368 -1.51 5.56 -17.69
CA LEU A 368 -2.26 4.39 -17.26
C LEU A 368 -2.57 3.57 -18.51
N LEU A 369 -2.02 2.38 -18.60
CA LEU A 369 -2.29 1.44 -19.69
C LEU A 369 -3.29 0.38 -19.21
N LEU A 370 -4.32 0.15 -20.01
CA LEU A 370 -5.24 -0.98 -19.88
C LEU A 370 -4.89 -2.01 -20.94
N TRP A 371 -4.92 -3.27 -20.57
CA TRP A 371 -4.80 -4.39 -21.49
C TRP A 371 -5.70 -5.54 -21.07
N GLU A 372 -6.46 -6.07 -22.02
CA GLU A 372 -7.34 -7.21 -21.80
C GLU A 372 -6.60 -8.52 -22.12
N TYR A 373 -6.49 -9.38 -21.11
CA TYR A 373 -5.68 -10.59 -21.20
C TYR A 373 -6.08 -11.51 -22.35
N GLY A 374 -5.08 -11.97 -23.11
CA GLY A 374 -5.27 -12.87 -24.26
C GLY A 374 -5.73 -12.17 -25.53
N THR A 375 -5.83 -10.84 -25.54
CA THR A 375 -6.24 -10.04 -26.69
C THR A 375 -5.18 -9.01 -27.08
N GLN A 376 -5.41 -8.29 -28.18
CA GLN A 376 -4.65 -7.09 -28.57
C GLN A 376 -5.33 -5.79 -28.10
N ASN A 377 -6.42 -5.90 -27.34
CA ASN A 377 -7.20 -4.76 -26.88
C ASN A 377 -6.43 -4.01 -25.79
N THR A 378 -6.02 -2.79 -26.12
CA THR A 378 -5.17 -1.95 -25.26
C THR A 378 -5.63 -0.49 -25.34
N LYS A 379 -5.46 0.25 -24.25
CA LYS A 379 -5.79 1.68 -24.21
C LYS A 379 -4.89 2.42 -23.23
N ARG A 380 -4.44 3.61 -23.61
CA ARG A 380 -3.63 4.47 -22.76
C ARG A 380 -4.37 5.73 -22.37
N TYR A 381 -4.26 6.07 -21.10
CA TYR A 381 -4.72 7.33 -20.54
C TYR A 381 -3.53 8.14 -20.04
N ARG A 382 -3.66 9.47 -20.06
CA ARG A 382 -2.78 10.32 -19.27
C ARG A 382 -2.99 10.01 -17.79
N PHE A 383 -1.91 10.04 -17.03
CA PHE A 383 -1.95 9.76 -15.59
C PHE A 383 -1.01 10.72 -14.84
N PRO A 384 -1.19 10.93 -13.52
CA PRO A 384 -0.35 11.85 -12.76
C PRO A 384 1.14 11.52 -12.82
N HIS A 385 1.98 12.54 -12.90
CA HIS A 385 3.43 12.38 -13.06
C HIS A 385 4.07 11.67 -11.86
N GLY A 386 5.02 10.78 -12.11
CA GLY A 386 5.70 10.04 -11.05
C GLY A 386 4.76 9.10 -10.29
N THR A 387 3.70 8.62 -10.95
CA THR A 387 2.82 7.62 -10.33
C THR A 387 3.53 6.27 -10.24
N GLU A 388 3.50 5.70 -9.03
CA GLU A 388 4.04 4.38 -8.70
C GLU A 388 2.91 3.35 -8.57
N GLY A 389 2.85 2.63 -7.45
CA GLY A 389 1.93 1.52 -7.20
C GLY A 389 0.45 1.86 -7.45
N LEU A 390 -0.32 0.81 -7.76
CA LEU A 390 -1.76 0.89 -7.96
C LEU A 390 -2.51 -0.05 -7.02
N TYR A 391 -3.69 0.38 -6.56
CA TYR A 391 -4.59 -0.41 -5.73
C TYR A 391 -6.03 -0.19 -6.17
N TYR A 392 -6.80 -1.26 -6.35
CA TYR A 392 -8.25 -1.16 -6.53
C TYR A 392 -8.96 -1.26 -5.19
N SER A 393 -9.80 -0.26 -4.88
CA SER A 393 -10.69 -0.31 -3.73
C SER A 393 -12.03 -0.92 -4.12
N PRO A 394 -12.39 -2.12 -3.64
CA PRO A 394 -13.72 -2.67 -3.88
C PRO A 394 -14.83 -1.91 -3.14
N TYR A 395 -14.48 -1.09 -2.13
CA TYR A 395 -15.46 -0.31 -1.36
C TYR A 395 -15.87 0.98 -2.07
N TYR A 396 -14.90 1.69 -2.66
CA TYR A 396 -15.15 2.94 -3.38
C TYR A 396 -15.32 2.73 -4.88
N HIS A 397 -14.98 1.54 -5.40
CA HIS A 397 -14.81 1.25 -6.82
C HIS A 397 -13.80 2.18 -7.52
N ASP A 398 -12.82 2.66 -6.75
CA ASP A 398 -11.78 3.56 -7.20
C ASP A 398 -10.46 2.82 -7.49
N LEU A 399 -9.76 3.30 -8.51
CA LEU A 399 -8.34 3.07 -8.72
C LEU A 399 -7.53 4.10 -7.91
N TRP A 400 -6.85 3.61 -6.89
CA TRP A 400 -5.93 4.38 -6.07
C TRP A 400 -4.49 4.28 -6.60
N GLY A 401 -3.78 5.41 -6.55
CA GLY A 401 -2.37 5.54 -6.88
C GLY A 401 -1.65 6.53 -5.95
N LEU A 402 -0.34 6.64 -6.13
CA LEU A 402 0.50 7.58 -5.38
C LEU A 402 1.58 8.20 -6.26
N MET A 403 2.05 9.39 -5.90
CA MET A 403 3.12 10.12 -6.61
C MET A 403 4.40 10.21 -5.76
N GLU A 404 5.58 9.96 -6.36
CA GLU A 404 6.83 9.80 -5.60
C GLU A 404 7.70 11.06 -5.42
N HIS A 405 7.57 12.05 -6.30
CA HIS A 405 8.54 13.15 -6.38
C HIS A 405 8.36 14.19 -5.25
N PRO A 406 9.46 14.62 -4.58
CA PRO A 406 9.40 15.65 -3.54
C PRO A 406 8.64 16.90 -3.97
N GLY A 407 7.81 17.44 -3.10
CA GLY A 407 6.95 18.60 -3.36
C GLY A 407 5.70 18.29 -4.18
N GLN A 408 5.65 17.15 -4.87
CA GLN A 408 4.56 16.75 -5.79
C GLN A 408 3.84 15.47 -5.37
N ARG A 409 4.08 15.00 -4.15
CA ARG A 409 3.49 13.76 -3.66
C ARG A 409 2.01 13.93 -3.37
N ALA A 410 1.25 12.91 -3.72
CA ALA A 410 -0.14 12.77 -3.35
C ALA A 410 -0.50 11.29 -3.32
N VAL A 411 -1.55 10.96 -2.57
CA VAL A 411 -2.31 9.74 -2.72
C VAL A 411 -3.65 10.13 -3.31
N PHE A 412 -4.08 9.42 -4.35
CA PHE A 412 -5.29 9.77 -5.08
C PHE A 412 -6.08 8.53 -5.45
N GLY A 413 -7.40 8.68 -5.51
CA GLY A 413 -8.38 7.69 -5.98
C GLY A 413 -9.19 8.29 -7.13
N LEU A 414 -9.38 7.51 -8.18
CA LEU A 414 -10.16 7.88 -9.36
C LEU A 414 -11.18 6.78 -9.65
N PRO A 415 -12.45 7.10 -9.94
CA PRO A 415 -13.46 6.09 -10.24
C PRO A 415 -12.97 5.16 -11.35
N LEU A 416 -12.98 3.85 -11.11
CA LEU A 416 -12.47 2.89 -12.09
C LEU A 416 -13.26 2.95 -13.40
N SER A 417 -14.55 3.30 -13.34
CA SER A 417 -15.44 3.51 -14.50
C SER A 417 -14.96 4.61 -15.46
N THR A 418 -14.08 5.50 -15.01
CA THR A 418 -13.36 6.47 -15.87
C THR A 418 -12.49 5.78 -16.91
N TYR A 419 -12.07 4.54 -16.65
CA TYR A 419 -11.11 3.79 -17.44
C TYR A 419 -11.72 2.49 -17.97
N SER A 420 -12.30 2.58 -19.17
CA SER A 420 -12.87 1.46 -19.93
C SER A 420 -12.26 1.36 -21.32
N PHE A 421 -12.47 0.25 -22.03
CA PHE A 421 -12.06 0.11 -23.43
C PHE A 421 -12.85 1.04 -24.35
#